data_AF-A0A813HIT3-F1
#
_entry.id   AF-A0A813HIT3-F1
#
_cell.length_a   1.000
_cell.length_b   1.000
_cell.length_c   1.000
_cell.angle_alpha   90.00
_cell.angle_beta   90.00
_cell.angle_gamma   90.00
#
_symmetry.space_group_name_H-M   'P 1'
#
loop_
_entity.id
_entity.type
_entity.pdbx_description
1 polymer ?
#
loop_
_entity_poly.entity_id
_entity_poly.type
_entity_poly.pdbx_seq_one_letter_code
_entity_poly.pdbx_strand_id
1 'polypeptide(L)'
;TECGTFICTRLHSWTGHGGGERSSQLCGVHGASWISHLGTRCEFLLLNPPCPSQPVEGRDFVVIDSSLGDSEVKDQMFALREILDQNGPRGVTPLSDRLQSLRRWAPHLDQWRLMAFLVIRFATDDDRKTEFYNKVDAELELPLDILDDLQGEAKEVKEAGNGWLTYTPLLHRIRESGTGIKLFDLLDERPFTVVEIATFMGFLFQKRGDPPFPWQKEQLCHAVVEALLNSPVVFDGLTGRMGPPVKLKELKRALKMNSLGSCACTLM
;
A
#
# COMPACT_ATOMS: atom_id res chain seq x y z
N THR A 1 -15.60 -14.60 -10.08
CA THR A 1 -16.21 -13.48 -9.35
C THR A 1 -15.44 -13.30 -8.08
N GLU A 2 -14.77 -12.15 -7.96
CA GLU A 2 -13.69 -11.95 -7.01
C GLU A 2 -14.20 -11.44 -5.66
N CYS A 3 -13.60 -11.94 -4.57
CA CYS A 3 -13.81 -11.45 -3.21
C CYS A 3 -12.46 -11.49 -2.51
N GLY A 4 -11.91 -10.33 -2.15
CA GLY A 4 -10.75 -10.21 -1.29
C GLY A 4 -11.17 -10.12 0.19
N THR A 5 -10.32 -10.61 1.07
CA THR A 5 -10.44 -10.46 2.54
C THR A 5 -9.19 -9.72 3.02
N PHE A 6 -9.35 -8.62 3.76
CA PHE A 6 -8.31 -7.59 3.93
C PHE A 6 -8.45 -6.77 5.21
N ILE A 7 -7.41 -6.73 6.06
CA ILE A 7 -7.51 -5.98 7.31
C ILE A 7 -6.19 -5.54 7.92
N CYS A 8 -6.24 -4.33 8.46
CA CYS A 8 -5.27 -3.73 9.35
C CYS A 8 -5.97 -3.17 10.59
N THR A 9 -5.39 -3.37 11.79
CA THR A 9 -5.61 -2.62 13.05
C THR A 9 -4.57 -3.10 14.08
N ARG A 10 -3.90 -2.29 14.92
CA ARG A 10 -3.96 -0.84 15.24
C ARG A 10 -2.61 -0.37 15.85
N LEU A 11 -2.31 0.94 15.82
CA LEU A 11 -1.07 1.54 16.34
C LEU A 11 -1.08 1.94 17.84
N HIS A 12 0.12 1.93 18.43
CA HIS A 12 0.65 2.86 19.45
C HIS A 12 2.19 2.87 19.31
N SER A 13 2.94 3.98 19.21
CA SER A 13 2.57 5.40 19.17
C SER A 13 3.72 6.25 18.60
N TRP A 14 3.44 7.32 17.85
CA TRP A 14 4.45 8.31 17.44
C TRP A 14 4.71 9.31 18.59
N THR A 15 5.95 9.39 19.09
CA THR A 15 6.37 10.35 20.14
C THR A 15 6.68 11.74 19.56
N GLY A 16 5.81 12.22 18.67
CA GLY A 16 5.72 13.60 18.21
C GLY A 16 4.31 14.15 18.49
N HIS A 17 4.21 15.44 18.81
CA HIS A 17 3.02 16.04 19.42
C HIS A 17 1.66 15.65 18.78
N GLY A 18 0.81 14.95 19.56
CA GLY A 18 -0.65 15.03 19.48
C GLY A 18 -1.39 14.39 18.29
N GLY A 19 -0.71 13.72 17.35
CA GLY A 19 -1.32 13.28 16.07
C GLY A 19 -1.68 11.80 15.91
N GLY A 20 -1.19 10.91 16.78
CA GLY A 20 -1.03 9.47 16.47
C GLY A 20 -2.31 8.69 16.13
N GLU A 21 -3.36 8.79 16.94
CA GLU A 21 -4.52 7.88 16.82
C GLU A 21 -5.26 8.02 15.49
N ARG A 22 -5.43 9.25 15.00
CA ARG A 22 -6.13 9.56 13.74
C ARG A 22 -5.42 8.93 12.54
N SER A 23 -4.09 8.81 12.55
CA SER A 23 -3.32 8.27 11.43
C SER A 23 -3.68 6.80 11.13
N SER A 24 -3.86 5.99 12.17
CA SER A 24 -4.28 4.59 12.10
C SER A 24 -5.61 4.42 11.38
N GLN A 25 -6.60 5.20 11.81
CA GLN A 25 -7.97 5.10 11.36
C GLN A 25 -8.11 5.65 9.94
N LEU A 26 -7.38 6.74 9.65
CA LEU A 26 -7.22 7.26 8.29
C LEU A 26 -6.59 6.23 7.36
N CYS A 27 -5.62 5.42 7.79
CA CYS A 27 -5.04 4.38 6.93
C CYS A 27 -6.07 3.32 6.52
N GLY A 28 -6.82 2.76 7.48
CA GLY A 28 -7.88 1.77 7.19
C GLY A 28 -8.95 2.31 6.24
N VAL A 29 -9.43 3.54 6.49
CA VAL A 29 -10.45 4.19 5.64
C VAL A 29 -9.90 4.60 4.27
N HIS A 30 -8.64 5.04 4.17
CA HIS A 30 -8.01 5.37 2.87
C HIS A 30 -7.76 4.12 2.03
N GLY A 31 -7.28 3.03 2.65
CA GLY A 31 -7.10 1.74 2.01
C GLY A 31 -8.40 1.18 1.46
N ALA A 32 -9.44 1.14 2.31
CA ALA A 32 -10.80 0.84 1.91
C ALA A 32 -11.27 1.66 0.70
N SER A 33 -11.14 2.99 0.76
CA SER A 33 -11.53 3.89 -0.33
C SER A 33 -10.77 3.58 -1.62
N TRP A 34 -9.46 3.32 -1.53
CA TRP A 34 -8.63 2.97 -2.69
C TRP A 34 -9.05 1.64 -3.33
N ILE A 35 -9.23 0.58 -2.55
CA ILE A 35 -9.59 -0.74 -3.10
C ILE A 35 -11.02 -0.74 -3.66
N SER A 36 -11.93 0.05 -3.07
CA SER A 36 -13.26 0.31 -3.64
C SER A 36 -13.20 0.99 -5.01
N HIS A 37 -12.23 1.88 -5.28
CA HIS A 37 -12.02 2.45 -6.62
C HIS A 37 -11.48 1.42 -7.62
N LEU A 38 -10.78 0.39 -7.15
CA LEU A 38 -10.33 -0.75 -7.95
C LEU A 38 -11.44 -1.78 -8.23
N GLY A 39 -12.67 -1.55 -7.76
CA GLY A 39 -13.82 -2.43 -8.00
C GLY A 39 -13.75 -3.77 -7.27
N THR A 40 -12.83 -3.92 -6.30
CA THR A 40 -12.58 -5.19 -5.60
C THR A 40 -13.30 -5.21 -4.26
N ARG A 41 -14.13 -6.22 -4.02
CA ARG A 41 -14.76 -6.46 -2.72
C ARG A 41 -13.69 -6.81 -1.66
N CYS A 42 -13.79 -6.21 -0.47
CA CYS A 42 -12.88 -6.38 0.65
C CYS A 42 -13.61 -6.67 1.97
N GLU A 43 -12.92 -7.28 2.93
CA GLU A 43 -13.49 -7.63 4.25
C GLU A 43 -12.51 -7.32 5.39
N PHE A 44 -12.88 -6.35 6.22
CA PHE A 44 -12.07 -5.76 7.29
C PHE A 44 -12.46 -6.26 8.69
N LEU A 45 -11.92 -7.40 9.18
CA LEU A 45 -12.06 -7.88 10.57
C LEU A 45 -10.98 -7.38 11.58
N LEU A 46 -11.40 -6.93 12.75
CA LEU A 46 -10.45 -6.51 13.80
C LEU A 46 -9.51 -7.66 14.23
N LEU A 47 -8.25 -7.32 14.53
CA LEU A 47 -7.30 -8.28 15.12
C LEU A 47 -7.63 -8.60 16.58
N ASN A 48 -8.10 -7.60 17.34
CA ASN A 48 -8.68 -7.77 18.69
C ASN A 48 -10.17 -7.36 18.69
N PRO A 49 -11.06 -8.18 18.11
CA PRO A 49 -12.50 -7.89 18.12
C PRO A 49 -13.07 -8.06 19.55
N PRO A 50 -14.14 -7.33 19.92
CA PRO A 50 -14.86 -7.56 21.17
C PRO A 50 -15.34 -9.00 21.39
N CYS A 51 -15.68 -9.72 20.32
CA CYS A 51 -16.11 -11.12 20.39
C CYS A 51 -15.32 -12.02 19.40
N PRO A 52 -14.10 -12.47 19.76
CA PRO A 52 -13.22 -13.19 18.82
C PRO A 52 -13.71 -14.60 18.44
N SER A 53 -14.62 -15.20 19.22
CA SER A 53 -15.22 -16.51 18.96
C SER A 53 -16.45 -16.45 18.04
N GLN A 54 -17.08 -15.29 17.89
CA GLN A 54 -18.28 -15.10 17.07
C GLN A 54 -18.31 -13.67 16.49
N PRO A 55 -17.54 -13.42 15.41
CA PRO A 55 -17.47 -12.10 14.79
C PRO A 55 -18.81 -11.73 14.14
N VAL A 56 -19.18 -10.44 14.27
CA VAL A 56 -20.42 -9.84 13.77
C VAL A 56 -20.06 -8.67 12.86
N GLU A 57 -20.68 -8.60 11.69
CA GLU A 57 -20.51 -7.48 10.75
C GLU A 57 -21.04 -6.18 11.36
N GLY A 58 -20.35 -5.06 11.12
CA GLY A 58 -20.63 -3.77 11.75
C GLY A 58 -20.12 -3.66 13.20
N ARG A 59 -19.50 -4.70 13.77
CA ARG A 59 -18.88 -4.65 15.12
C ARG A 59 -17.46 -5.20 15.17
N ASP A 60 -17.29 -6.43 14.68
CA ASP A 60 -16.00 -7.15 14.67
C ASP A 60 -15.37 -7.14 13.27
N PHE A 61 -16.16 -6.90 12.22
CA PHE A 61 -15.69 -6.71 10.85
C PHE A 61 -16.61 -5.85 9.97
N VAL A 62 -16.14 -5.43 8.78
CA VAL A 62 -16.95 -4.78 7.72
C VAL A 62 -16.63 -5.35 6.35
N VAL A 63 -17.62 -5.70 5.56
CA VAL A 63 -17.45 -5.92 4.11
C VAL A 63 -17.64 -4.60 3.38
N ILE A 64 -16.74 -4.32 2.42
CA ILE A 64 -16.84 -3.21 1.48
C ILE A 64 -16.98 -3.81 0.08
N ASP A 65 -18.09 -3.50 -0.60
CA ASP A 65 -18.43 -4.07 -1.88
C ASP A 65 -18.83 -2.97 -2.87
N SER A 66 -17.86 -2.59 -3.71
CA SER A 66 -18.00 -1.61 -4.78
C SER A 66 -19.02 -1.97 -5.86
N SER A 67 -19.56 -3.20 -5.89
CA SER A 67 -20.62 -3.58 -6.83
C SER A 67 -22.02 -3.14 -6.38
N LEU A 68 -22.20 -2.76 -5.10
CA LEU A 68 -23.51 -2.43 -4.54
C LEU A 68 -23.99 -1.00 -4.84
N GLY A 69 -23.08 -0.07 -5.18
CA GLY A 69 -23.39 1.32 -5.50
C GLY A 69 -22.72 2.34 -4.58
N ASP A 70 -22.64 3.59 -5.04
CA ASP A 70 -21.93 4.69 -4.35
C ASP A 70 -22.54 5.09 -2.99
N SER A 71 -23.80 4.72 -2.70
CA SER A 71 -24.44 5.02 -1.42
C SER A 71 -24.07 3.94 -0.40
N GLU A 72 -24.23 2.69 -0.80
CA GLU A 72 -23.96 1.48 -0.05
C GLU A 72 -22.48 1.41 0.36
N VAL A 73 -21.57 1.75 -0.57
CA VAL A 73 -20.14 1.91 -0.27
C VAL A 73 -19.90 2.98 0.79
N LYS A 74 -20.59 4.13 0.77
CA LYS A 74 -20.42 5.18 1.80
C LYS A 74 -20.90 4.72 3.17
N ASP A 75 -22.00 3.98 3.23
CA ASP A 75 -22.51 3.41 4.48
C ASP A 75 -21.56 2.35 5.04
N GLN A 76 -20.96 1.51 4.18
CA GLN A 76 -19.90 0.57 4.57
C GLN A 76 -18.63 1.29 5.05
N MET A 77 -18.20 2.37 4.40
CA MET A 77 -17.06 3.20 4.85
C MET A 77 -17.36 3.87 6.20
N PHE A 78 -18.60 4.29 6.42
CA PHE A 78 -19.04 4.86 7.69
C PHE A 78 -19.03 3.80 8.81
N ALA A 79 -19.53 2.59 8.54
CA ALA A 79 -19.47 1.46 9.48
C ALA A 79 -18.03 1.07 9.82
N LEU A 80 -17.12 1.04 8.84
CA LEU A 80 -15.69 0.80 9.09
C LEU A 80 -15.10 1.86 10.03
N ARG A 81 -15.42 3.14 9.78
CA ARG A 81 -14.97 4.23 10.62
C ARG A 81 -15.51 4.13 12.06
N GLU A 82 -16.80 3.84 12.23
CA GLU A 82 -17.41 3.62 13.55
C GLU A 82 -16.74 2.48 14.31
N ILE A 83 -16.47 1.33 13.67
CA ILE A 83 -15.73 0.22 14.30
C ILE A 83 -14.34 0.69 14.75
N LEU A 84 -13.62 1.43 13.90
CA LEU A 84 -12.27 1.93 14.19
C LEU A 84 -12.24 3.02 15.29
N ASP A 85 -13.30 3.82 15.42
CA ASP A 85 -13.46 4.84 16.46
C ASP A 85 -13.88 4.20 17.81
N GLN A 86 -14.77 3.21 17.79
CA GLN A 86 -15.24 2.51 19.00
C GLN A 86 -14.18 1.55 19.58
N ASN A 87 -13.42 0.85 18.73
CA ASN A 87 -12.46 -0.18 19.16
C ASN A 87 -11.04 0.39 19.35
N GLY A 88 -10.89 1.18 20.42
CA GLY A 88 -9.63 1.78 20.90
C GLY A 88 -8.46 0.78 21.05
N PRO A 89 -7.20 1.25 21.11
CA PRO A 89 -6.03 0.38 21.25
C PRO A 89 -5.99 -0.13 22.69
N ARG A 90 -6.38 -1.39 22.90
CA ARG A 90 -6.52 -1.99 24.24
C ARG A 90 -5.97 -3.40 24.26
N GLY A 91 -5.15 -3.68 25.28
CA GLY A 91 -4.55 -4.99 25.53
C GLY A 91 -3.36 -5.31 24.60
N VAL A 92 -2.81 -6.51 24.79
CA VAL A 92 -1.85 -7.10 23.85
C VAL A 92 -2.61 -7.84 22.75
N THR A 93 -2.14 -7.77 21.51
CA THR A 93 -2.58 -8.65 20.43
C THR A 93 -1.71 -9.91 20.47
N PRO A 94 -2.22 -11.09 20.89
CA PRO A 94 -1.49 -12.34 20.78
C PRO A 94 -1.49 -12.77 19.31
N LEU A 95 -0.61 -12.15 18.51
CA LEU A 95 -0.68 -12.21 17.06
C LEU A 95 -0.54 -13.65 16.54
N SER A 96 0.34 -14.46 17.14
CA SER A 96 0.47 -15.89 16.83
C SER A 96 -0.85 -16.65 17.01
N ASP A 97 -1.54 -16.45 18.13
CA ASP A 97 -2.84 -17.10 18.40
C ASP A 97 -3.93 -16.57 17.45
N ARG A 98 -3.87 -15.29 17.10
CA ARG A 98 -4.83 -14.68 16.17
C ARG A 98 -4.62 -15.18 14.73
N LEU A 99 -3.38 -15.31 14.26
CA LEU A 99 -3.06 -15.89 12.95
C LEU A 99 -3.47 -17.37 12.88
N GLN A 100 -3.21 -18.16 13.93
CA GLN A 100 -3.71 -19.54 14.03
C GLN A 100 -5.26 -19.60 14.06
N SER A 101 -5.92 -18.58 14.63
CA SER A 101 -7.38 -18.51 14.66
C SER A 101 -7.97 -18.08 13.31
N LEU A 102 -7.29 -17.18 12.57
CA LEU A 102 -7.67 -16.82 11.20
C LEU A 102 -7.55 -18.03 10.26
N ARG A 103 -6.45 -18.80 10.32
CA ARG A 103 -6.30 -20.08 9.58
C ARG A 103 -7.44 -21.07 9.88
N ARG A 104 -7.87 -21.18 11.15
CA ARG A 104 -8.99 -22.05 11.55
C ARG A 104 -10.37 -21.52 11.15
N TRP A 105 -10.56 -20.19 11.11
CA TRP A 105 -11.82 -19.55 10.78
C TRP A 105 -12.09 -19.54 9.27
N ALA A 106 -11.04 -19.42 8.47
CA ALA A 106 -11.10 -19.42 7.02
C ALA A 106 -10.36 -20.64 6.41
N PRO A 107 -10.80 -21.89 6.67
CA PRO A 107 -10.15 -23.10 6.14
C PRO A 107 -10.24 -23.21 4.60
N HIS A 108 -11.07 -22.38 3.97
CA HIS A 108 -11.12 -22.20 2.53
C HIS A 108 -9.91 -21.42 1.97
N LEU A 109 -9.11 -20.73 2.80
CA LEU A 109 -7.85 -20.11 2.35
C LEU A 109 -6.76 -21.15 1.99
N ASP A 110 -6.81 -22.36 2.57
CA ASP A 110 -5.93 -23.46 2.17
C ASP A 110 -6.47 -24.21 0.94
N GLN A 111 -7.81 -24.32 0.82
CA GLN A 111 -8.46 -25.09 -0.25
C GLN A 111 -8.47 -24.36 -1.59
N TRP A 112 -8.45 -23.03 -1.57
CA TRP A 112 -8.34 -22.18 -2.74
C TRP A 112 -6.98 -21.49 -2.66
N ARG A 113 -6.15 -21.58 -3.72
CA ARG A 113 -4.87 -20.83 -3.85
C ARG A 113 -5.11 -19.32 -4.01
N LEU A 114 -5.76 -18.70 -3.04
CA LEU A 114 -6.13 -17.29 -3.03
C LEU A 114 -5.01 -16.50 -2.39
N MET A 115 -4.66 -15.38 -3.02
CA MET A 115 -3.65 -14.46 -2.50
C MET A 115 -4.27 -13.61 -1.40
N ALA A 116 -4.36 -14.19 -0.20
CA ALA A 116 -4.66 -13.45 1.02
C ALA A 116 -3.42 -12.63 1.40
N PHE A 117 -3.40 -11.34 1.06
CA PHE A 117 -2.31 -10.44 1.45
C PHE A 117 -2.54 -9.95 2.88
N LEU A 118 -1.56 -10.19 3.74
CA LEU A 118 -1.61 -9.82 5.15
C LEU A 118 -0.62 -8.68 5.37
N VAL A 119 -1.09 -7.47 5.69
CA VAL A 119 -0.20 -6.38 6.08
C VAL A 119 -0.25 -6.19 7.58
N ILE A 120 0.86 -6.47 8.26
CA ILE A 120 1.01 -6.25 9.70
C ILE A 120 1.89 -5.01 9.90
N ARG A 121 1.25 -3.89 10.20
CA ARG A 121 1.98 -2.68 10.60
C ARG A 121 2.42 -2.77 12.05
N PHE A 122 3.72 -2.79 12.29
CA PHE A 122 4.27 -2.60 13.63
C PHE A 122 4.32 -1.12 13.98
N ALA A 123 3.51 -0.72 14.96
CA ALA A 123 3.73 0.52 15.68
C ALA A 123 4.62 0.20 16.88
N THR A 124 5.92 0.33 16.69
CA THR A 124 6.90 0.16 17.75
C THR A 124 8.20 0.82 17.32
N ASP A 125 8.82 1.55 18.23
CA ASP A 125 10.19 2.05 18.14
C ASP A 125 11.21 1.01 18.65
N ASP A 126 10.87 -0.28 18.51
CA ASP A 126 11.65 -1.41 19.02
C ASP A 126 12.04 -2.29 17.83
N ASP A 127 13.16 -1.95 17.20
CA ASP A 127 13.73 -2.60 16.02
C ASP A 127 13.77 -4.13 16.15
N ARG A 128 13.89 -4.65 17.39
CA ARG A 128 13.91 -6.09 17.69
C ARG A 128 12.61 -6.80 17.30
N LYS A 129 11.47 -6.10 17.34
CA LYS A 129 10.17 -6.63 16.93
C LYS A 129 10.10 -6.67 15.41
N THR A 130 10.50 -5.60 14.73
CA THR A 130 10.60 -5.56 13.25
C THR A 130 11.53 -6.67 12.76
N GLU A 131 12.73 -6.80 13.33
CA GLU A 131 13.68 -7.87 13.00
C GLU A 131 13.14 -9.28 13.31
N PHE A 132 12.36 -9.45 14.39
CA PHE A 132 11.70 -10.73 14.69
C PHE A 132 10.65 -11.08 13.64
N TYR A 133 9.78 -10.15 13.25
CA TYR A 133 8.73 -10.43 12.27
C TYR A 133 9.27 -10.57 10.84
N ASN A 134 10.34 -9.87 10.48
CA ASN A 134 11.04 -10.09 9.20
C ASN A 134 11.64 -11.51 9.13
N LYS A 135 12.06 -12.09 10.26
CA LYS A 135 12.48 -13.50 10.33
C LYS A 135 11.29 -14.47 10.23
N VAL A 136 10.17 -14.14 10.88
CA VAL A 136 8.93 -14.94 10.78
C VAL A 136 8.37 -14.95 9.37
N ASP A 137 8.44 -13.83 8.65
CA ASP A 137 8.08 -13.75 7.23
C ASP A 137 8.96 -14.70 6.38
N ALA A 138 10.28 -14.53 6.47
CA ALA A 138 11.27 -15.35 5.77
C ALA A 138 11.19 -16.85 6.11
N GLU A 139 10.74 -17.22 7.32
CA GLU A 139 10.54 -18.63 7.74
C GLU A 139 9.20 -19.23 7.29
N LEU A 140 8.15 -18.42 7.07
CA LEU A 140 6.80 -18.92 6.81
C LEU A 140 6.33 -18.79 5.35
N GLU A 141 7.11 -18.16 4.47
CA GLU A 141 6.74 -17.85 3.07
C GLU A 141 5.34 -17.21 2.96
N LEU A 142 4.99 -16.36 3.93
CA LEU A 142 3.71 -15.66 3.91
C LEU A 142 3.76 -14.51 2.90
N PRO A 143 2.65 -14.18 2.24
CA PRO A 143 2.50 -12.92 1.52
C PRO A 143 2.30 -11.76 2.52
N LEU A 144 3.37 -11.42 3.24
CA LEU A 144 3.39 -10.45 4.34
C LEU A 144 4.38 -9.32 4.04
N ASP A 145 3.85 -8.12 3.74
CA ASP A 145 4.64 -6.89 3.60
C ASP A 145 4.76 -6.21 4.97
N ILE A 146 6.01 -6.01 5.45
CA ILE A 146 6.32 -5.38 6.75
C ILE A 146 6.96 -4.03 6.50
N LEU A 147 6.17 -2.97 6.73
CA LEU A 147 6.57 -1.60 6.45
C LEU A 147 7.08 -0.88 7.70
N ASP A 148 8.22 -0.20 7.56
CA ASP A 148 8.81 0.66 8.59
C ASP A 148 8.31 2.12 8.45
N ASP A 149 9.08 3.11 8.91
CA ASP A 149 8.76 4.53 8.71
C ASP A 149 8.92 4.98 7.25
N LEU A 150 8.22 6.07 6.90
CA LEU A 150 8.19 6.66 5.56
C LEU A 150 9.59 6.94 4.96
N GLN A 151 10.59 7.24 5.78
CA GLN A 151 11.93 7.59 5.34
C GLN A 151 12.82 6.35 5.17
N GLY A 152 12.67 5.34 6.04
CA GLY A 152 13.25 4.00 5.88
C GLY A 152 12.81 3.38 4.55
N GLU A 153 11.50 3.25 4.37
CA GLU A 153 10.88 2.78 3.13
C GLU A 153 11.37 3.53 1.87
N ALA A 154 11.39 4.86 1.92
CA ALA A 154 11.83 5.68 0.79
C ALA A 154 13.33 5.50 0.46
N LYS A 155 14.13 5.05 1.43
CA LYS A 155 15.54 4.68 1.25
C LYS A 155 15.64 3.28 0.63
N GLU A 156 14.89 2.31 1.11
CA GLU A 156 14.90 0.93 0.57
C GLU A 156 14.44 0.89 -0.89
N VAL A 157 13.32 1.54 -1.24
CA VAL A 157 12.86 1.70 -2.64
C VAL A 157 13.93 2.35 -3.54
N LYS A 158 14.77 3.24 -2.99
CA LYS A 158 15.89 3.82 -3.74
C LYS A 158 17.06 2.84 -3.88
N GLU A 159 17.41 2.12 -2.82
CA GLU A 159 18.53 1.16 -2.79
C GLU A 159 18.22 -0.08 -3.67
N ALA A 160 16.96 -0.48 -3.75
CA ALA A 160 16.41 -1.43 -4.72
C ALA A 160 16.55 -1.00 -6.19
N GLY A 161 16.95 0.24 -6.47
CA GLY A 161 17.10 0.78 -7.81
C GLY A 161 15.86 1.49 -8.38
N ASN A 162 14.78 1.60 -7.60
CA ASN A 162 13.57 2.32 -7.99
C ASN A 162 13.55 3.79 -7.55
N GLY A 163 14.70 4.36 -7.20
CA GLY A 163 14.89 5.79 -6.86
C GLY A 163 14.58 6.81 -7.96
N TRP A 164 14.08 6.35 -9.12
CA TRP A 164 13.40 7.17 -10.12
C TRP A 164 11.99 7.60 -9.67
N LEU A 165 11.36 6.85 -8.78
CA LEU A 165 10.10 7.19 -8.14
C LEU A 165 10.36 8.09 -6.93
N THR A 166 9.50 9.07 -6.72
CA THR A 166 9.43 9.77 -5.43
C THR A 166 8.49 8.99 -4.52
N TYR A 167 9.02 8.30 -3.51
CA TYR A 167 8.19 7.61 -2.53
C TYR A 167 7.44 8.64 -1.68
N THR A 168 6.11 8.58 -1.70
CA THR A 168 5.24 9.60 -1.08
C THR A 168 4.46 9.02 0.09
N PRO A 169 3.93 9.87 1.01
CA PRO A 169 2.99 9.43 2.03
C PRO A 169 1.73 8.74 1.48
N LEU A 170 1.37 8.98 0.22
CA LEU A 170 0.27 8.30 -0.45
C LEU A 170 0.66 6.87 -0.86
N LEU A 171 1.84 6.70 -1.48
CA LEU A 171 2.36 5.37 -1.85
C LEU A 171 2.57 4.49 -0.62
N HIS A 172 3.14 5.06 0.44
CA HIS A 172 3.29 4.40 1.74
C HIS A 172 1.94 3.89 2.26
N ARG A 173 0.90 4.75 2.29
CA ARG A 173 -0.46 4.33 2.70
C ARG A 173 -1.10 3.28 1.79
N ILE A 174 -0.79 3.27 0.49
CA ILE A 174 -1.26 2.24 -0.44
C ILE A 174 -0.62 0.88 -0.09
N ARG A 175 0.69 0.84 0.23
CA ARG A 175 1.33 -0.37 0.75
C ARG A 175 0.78 -0.77 2.12
N GLU A 176 0.66 0.17 3.06
CA GLU A 176 0.06 -0.04 4.40
C GLU A 176 -1.38 -0.61 4.34
N SER A 177 -2.08 -0.43 3.21
CA SER A 177 -3.42 -0.97 3.00
C SER A 177 -3.49 -2.39 2.45
N GLY A 178 -2.36 -2.98 2.03
CA GLY A 178 -2.31 -4.30 1.40
C GLY A 178 -2.87 -4.31 -0.01
N THR A 179 -2.21 -3.64 -0.94
CA THR A 179 -2.63 -3.72 -2.35
C THR A 179 -2.26 -5.08 -2.96
N GLY A 180 -3.22 -5.77 -3.58
CA GLY A 180 -2.96 -7.00 -4.33
C GLY A 180 -2.17 -6.81 -5.63
N ILE A 181 -1.75 -5.57 -5.95
CA ILE A 181 -0.93 -5.25 -7.12
C ILE A 181 0.54 -5.49 -6.75
N LYS A 182 1.07 -6.67 -7.08
CA LYS A 182 2.46 -7.11 -6.81
C LYS A 182 3.56 -6.11 -7.24
N LEU A 183 3.29 -5.14 -8.10
CA LEU A 183 4.26 -4.07 -8.38
C LEU A 183 4.56 -3.19 -7.16
N PHE A 184 3.59 -2.89 -6.29
CA PHE A 184 3.86 -2.04 -5.11
C PHE A 184 4.72 -2.74 -4.07
N ASP A 185 4.53 -4.05 -3.93
CA ASP A 185 5.28 -4.99 -3.10
C ASP A 185 6.72 -5.16 -3.63
N LEU A 186 6.91 -5.20 -4.95
CA LEU A 186 8.24 -5.27 -5.59
C LEU A 186 9.08 -3.96 -5.52
N LEU A 187 8.58 -2.86 -4.94
CA LEU A 187 9.20 -1.52 -5.05
C LEU A 187 10.56 -1.40 -4.37
N ASP A 188 10.76 -2.11 -3.25
CA ASP A 188 11.97 -2.20 -2.44
C ASP A 188 12.69 -3.55 -2.58
N GLU A 189 12.03 -4.59 -3.09
CA GLU A 189 12.69 -5.86 -3.41
C GLU A 189 13.77 -5.71 -4.51
N ARG A 190 13.45 -5.05 -5.64
CA ARG A 190 14.32 -5.08 -6.84
C ARG A 190 14.06 -3.97 -7.87
N PRO A 191 15.00 -3.74 -8.82
CA PRO A 191 14.75 -2.81 -9.92
C PRO A 191 13.59 -3.28 -10.80
N PHE A 192 12.72 -2.36 -11.19
CA PHE A 192 11.70 -2.64 -12.20
C PHE A 192 12.29 -2.78 -13.60
N THR A 193 11.70 -3.69 -14.37
CA THR A 193 11.88 -3.75 -15.83
C THR A 193 11.17 -2.58 -16.51
N VAL A 194 11.53 -2.29 -17.76
CA VAL A 194 10.87 -1.22 -18.56
C VAL A 194 9.35 -1.43 -18.65
N VAL A 195 8.91 -2.70 -18.69
CA VAL A 195 7.49 -3.05 -18.74
C VAL A 195 6.79 -2.69 -17.44
N GLU A 196 7.38 -3.05 -16.31
CA GLU A 196 6.83 -2.75 -14.98
C GLU A 196 6.81 -1.25 -14.69
N ILE A 197 7.84 -0.51 -15.12
CA ILE A 197 7.84 0.96 -15.09
C ILE A 197 6.65 1.52 -15.88
N ALA A 198 6.42 1.07 -17.12
CA ALA A 198 5.29 1.55 -17.93
C ALA A 198 3.92 1.27 -17.26
N THR A 199 3.72 0.06 -16.74
CA THR A 199 2.51 -0.29 -15.97
C THR A 199 2.34 0.61 -14.73
N PHE A 200 3.43 0.87 -14.00
CA PHE A 200 3.40 1.70 -12.80
C PHE A 200 3.10 3.18 -13.12
N MET A 201 3.61 3.71 -14.23
CA MET A 201 3.22 5.04 -14.74
C MET A 201 1.73 5.09 -15.09
N GLY A 202 1.16 3.97 -15.55
CA GLY A 202 -0.28 3.78 -15.70
C GLY A 202 -1.03 4.08 -14.40
N PHE A 203 -0.67 3.42 -13.29
CA PHE A 203 -1.31 3.66 -11.98
C PHE A 203 -1.12 5.09 -11.44
N LEU A 204 -0.03 5.78 -11.80
CA LEU A 204 0.25 7.14 -11.32
C LEU A 204 -0.46 8.25 -12.13
N PHE A 205 -0.59 8.08 -13.44
CA PHE A 205 -0.91 9.19 -14.36
C PHE A 205 -2.04 8.91 -15.35
N GLN A 206 -2.37 7.65 -15.65
CA GLN A 206 -3.35 7.31 -16.69
C GLN A 206 -4.78 7.58 -16.20
N LYS A 207 -5.54 8.36 -16.97
CA LYS A 207 -6.95 8.62 -16.68
C LYS A 207 -7.82 7.56 -17.34
N ARG A 208 -9.05 7.41 -16.85
CA ARG A 208 -10.02 6.45 -17.41
C ARG A 208 -10.31 6.81 -18.88
N GLY A 209 -9.88 5.94 -19.80
CA GLY A 209 -10.03 6.10 -21.25
C GLY A 209 -8.75 6.50 -21.98
N ASP A 210 -7.68 6.89 -21.27
CA ASP A 210 -6.37 7.14 -21.88
C ASP A 210 -5.75 5.81 -22.37
N PRO A 211 -4.95 5.82 -23.45
CA PRO A 211 -4.17 4.66 -23.86
C PRO A 211 -3.13 4.28 -22.78
N PRO A 212 -2.74 2.99 -22.67
CA PRO A 212 -1.71 2.57 -21.75
C PRO A 212 -0.35 3.20 -22.09
N PHE A 213 0.49 3.41 -21.07
CA PHE A 213 1.85 3.91 -21.26
C PHE A 213 2.66 2.98 -22.18
N PRO A 214 3.45 3.53 -23.11
CA PRO A 214 4.20 2.72 -24.07
C PRO A 214 5.38 2.00 -23.41
N TRP A 215 5.66 0.79 -23.89
CA TRP A 215 6.72 -0.09 -23.37
C TRP A 215 8.11 0.20 -23.97
N GLN A 216 8.19 1.03 -25.01
CA GLN A 216 9.45 1.41 -25.67
C GLN A 216 10.09 2.57 -24.90
N LYS A 217 11.38 2.45 -24.54
CA LYS A 217 12.07 3.35 -23.59
C LYS A 217 11.95 4.83 -23.93
N GLU A 218 12.15 5.18 -25.19
CA GLU A 218 12.15 6.55 -25.70
C GLU A 218 10.73 7.14 -25.64
N GLN A 219 9.74 6.36 -26.07
CA GLN A 219 8.32 6.72 -26.02
C GLN A 219 7.81 6.82 -24.58
N LEU A 220 8.23 5.91 -23.70
CA LEU A 220 7.92 5.91 -22.27
C LEU A 220 8.49 7.17 -21.61
N CYS A 221 9.76 7.48 -21.86
CA CYS A 221 10.39 8.69 -21.34
C CYS A 221 9.66 9.96 -21.82
N HIS A 222 9.22 10.01 -23.08
CA HIS A 222 8.42 11.12 -23.61
C HIS A 222 7.05 11.20 -22.93
N ALA A 223 6.31 10.10 -22.83
CA ALA A 223 4.99 10.04 -22.19
C ALA A 223 5.05 10.47 -20.71
N VAL A 224 6.10 10.08 -19.99
CA VAL A 224 6.30 10.50 -18.58
C VAL A 224 6.66 11.99 -18.48
N VAL A 225 7.42 12.56 -19.43
CA VAL A 225 7.67 14.02 -19.46
C VAL A 225 6.35 14.78 -19.65
N GLU A 226 5.50 14.37 -20.61
CA GLU A 226 4.20 14.99 -20.85
C GLU A 226 3.24 14.87 -19.65
N ALA A 227 3.23 13.73 -18.97
CA ALA A 227 2.47 13.53 -17.74
C ALA A 227 2.96 14.45 -16.61
N LEU A 228 4.28 14.61 -16.45
CA LEU A 228 4.88 15.45 -15.42
C LEU A 228 4.58 16.95 -15.62
N LEU A 229 4.47 17.45 -16.85
CA LEU A 229 4.11 18.84 -17.13
C LEU A 229 2.77 19.27 -16.50
N ASN A 230 1.85 18.31 -16.31
CA ASN A 230 0.53 18.53 -15.76
C ASN A 230 0.37 17.97 -14.33
N SER A 231 1.45 17.49 -13.72
CA SER A 231 1.44 16.85 -12.41
C SER A 231 1.79 17.83 -11.30
N PRO A 232 1.09 17.79 -10.15
CA PRO A 232 1.49 18.55 -8.97
C PRO A 232 2.82 18.04 -8.41
N VAL A 233 3.56 18.92 -7.74
CA VAL A 233 4.66 18.50 -6.87
C VAL A 233 4.13 17.69 -5.68
N VAL A 234 4.89 16.69 -5.26
CA VAL A 234 4.55 15.76 -4.17
C VAL A 234 5.64 15.77 -3.10
N PHE A 235 5.30 15.36 -1.88
CA PHE A 235 6.27 15.22 -0.79
C PHE A 235 7.13 13.96 -0.97
N ASP A 236 8.45 14.15 -1.02
CA ASP A 236 9.46 13.09 -1.11
C ASP A 236 9.86 12.60 0.28
N GLY A 237 9.42 11.39 0.64
CA GLY A 237 9.71 10.77 1.93
C GLY A 237 11.21 10.62 2.23
N LEU A 238 12.04 10.49 1.20
CA LEU A 238 13.49 10.36 1.36
C LEU A 238 14.17 11.69 1.75
N THR A 239 13.72 12.80 1.15
CA THR A 239 14.39 14.11 1.28
C THR A 239 13.65 15.10 2.17
N GLY A 240 12.41 14.81 2.56
CA GLY A 240 11.56 15.67 3.39
C GLY A 240 11.09 16.94 2.68
N ARG A 241 11.06 16.95 1.34
CA ARG A 241 10.82 18.15 0.51
C ARG A 241 9.79 17.90 -0.57
N MET A 242 9.17 18.96 -1.07
CA MET A 242 8.33 18.91 -2.27
C MET A 242 9.19 18.78 -3.53
N GLY A 243 8.81 17.90 -4.45
CA GLY A 243 9.49 17.67 -5.72
C GLY A 243 8.59 16.98 -6.75
N PRO A 244 9.09 16.65 -7.95
CA PRO A 244 8.30 15.93 -8.95
C PRO A 244 8.01 14.48 -8.48
N PRO A 245 6.86 13.88 -8.85
CA PRO A 245 6.56 12.49 -8.51
C PRO A 245 7.50 11.48 -9.18
N VAL A 246 8.16 11.86 -10.28
CA VAL A 246 9.18 11.05 -10.96
C VAL A 246 10.45 11.87 -11.21
N LYS A 247 11.59 11.33 -10.81
CA LYS A 247 12.93 11.92 -10.92
C LYS A 247 13.52 11.57 -12.29
N LEU A 248 13.19 12.36 -13.33
CA LEU A 248 13.53 12.10 -14.75
C LEU A 248 14.98 11.67 -15.02
N LYS A 249 15.96 12.23 -14.30
CA LYS A 249 17.39 11.87 -14.44
C LYS A 249 17.65 10.41 -14.04
N GLU A 250 17.03 9.98 -12.95
CA GLU A 250 17.13 8.61 -12.45
C GLU A 250 16.26 7.65 -13.29
N LEU A 251 15.10 8.10 -13.78
CA LEU A 251 14.29 7.32 -14.73
C LEU A 251 15.08 6.96 -16.00
N LYS A 252 15.75 7.95 -16.62
CA LYS A 252 16.60 7.72 -17.81
C LYS A 252 17.72 6.71 -17.54
N ARG A 253 18.27 6.68 -16.33
CA ARG A 253 19.26 5.68 -15.88
C ARG A 253 18.64 4.29 -15.71
N ALA A 254 17.48 4.18 -15.04
CA ALA A 254 16.75 2.93 -14.86
C ALA A 254 16.36 2.29 -16.22
N LEU A 255 15.90 3.11 -17.16
CA LEU A 255 15.64 2.71 -18.55
C LEU A 255 16.91 2.36 -19.35
N LYS A 256 18.12 2.59 -18.81
CA LYS A 256 19.41 2.43 -19.49
C LYS A 256 19.43 3.18 -20.83
N MET A 257 18.98 4.44 -20.83
CA MET A 257 19.05 5.32 -22.00
C MET A 257 20.46 5.90 -22.08
N ASN A 258 21.14 5.70 -23.22
CA ASN A 258 22.45 6.28 -23.45
C ASN A 258 22.36 7.81 -23.50
N SER A 259 23.29 8.50 -22.83
CA SER A 259 23.37 9.97 -22.74
C SER A 259 23.70 10.68 -24.07
N LEU A 260 23.72 9.96 -25.19
CA LEU A 260 23.98 10.44 -26.55
C LEU A 260 22.70 10.57 -27.40
N GLY A 261 21.54 10.16 -26.88
CA GLY A 261 20.24 10.46 -27.48
C GLY A 261 19.74 11.85 -27.04
N SER A 262 19.87 12.84 -27.92
CA SER A 262 19.35 14.20 -27.70
C SER A 262 17.82 14.24 -27.61
N CYS A 263 17.26 13.98 -26.43
CA CYS A 263 15.97 14.55 -26.03
C CYS A 263 16.23 15.84 -25.25
N ALA A 264 16.05 16.97 -25.93
CA ALA A 264 16.18 18.32 -25.39
C ALA A 264 15.01 18.67 -24.45
N CYS A 265 14.87 17.90 -23.37
CA CYS A 265 13.97 18.21 -22.25
C CYS A 265 14.77 18.90 -21.14
N THR A 266 15.30 20.08 -21.44
CA THR A 266 15.73 21.04 -20.41
C THR A 266 14.48 21.80 -19.97
N LEU A 267 13.70 21.20 -19.08
CA LEU A 267 12.62 21.90 -18.38
C LEU A 267 13.22 22.66 -17.20
N MET A 268 12.88 23.95 -17.13
CA MET A 268 13.21 24.88 -16.04
C MET A 268 12.37 24.57 -14.79
#